data_AF-A0ABD4YQ42-F1
#
_entry.id   AF-A0ABD4YQ42-F1
#
_cell.length_a   1.000
_cell.length_b   1.000
_cell.length_c   1.000
_cell.angle_alpha   90.00
_cell.angle_beta   90.00
_cell.angle_gamma   90.00
#
_symmetry.space_group_name_H-M   'P 1'
#
loop_
_entity.id
_entity.type
_entity.pdbx_description
1 polymer ?
#
loop_
_entity_poly.entity_id
_entity_poly.type
_entity_poly.pdbx_seq_one_letter_code
_entity_poly.pdbx_strand_id
1 'polypeptide(L)'
;MNEARRPRRVDNAAKMHERPSPIFQELTLPTQFTPYLEMIATHLNAPYGKVVSPTDVAAALRHGDLASVAHDALAQELLAHMFFELDPEFIGRASFEAGVRLEEADALYQNARQHFDLPRAVRWEEALEGVL
;
A
#
# COMPACT_ATOMS: atom_id res chain seq x y z
N MET A 1 -29.52 -60.51 49.81
CA MET A 1 -30.94 -60.17 49.63
C MET A 1 -31.20 -60.16 48.12
N ASN A 2 -31.94 -61.16 47.63
CA ASN A 2 -32.38 -61.23 46.22
C ASN A 2 -33.52 -60.23 46.00
N GLU A 3 -33.59 -59.61 44.83
CA GLU A 3 -34.79 -59.17 44.09
C GLU A 3 -34.34 -58.21 42.98
N ALA A 4 -34.91 -58.12 41.78
CA ALA A 4 -35.81 -58.96 41.00
C ALA A 4 -35.69 -58.40 39.57
N ARG A 5 -35.49 -59.24 38.55
CA ARG A 5 -35.56 -58.82 37.14
C ARG A 5 -37.02 -58.91 36.68
N ARG A 6 -37.56 -57.82 36.13
CA ARG A 6 -38.66 -57.85 35.15
C ARG A 6 -38.29 -57.03 33.91
N PRO A 7 -38.65 -57.48 32.69
CA PRO A 7 -38.18 -56.86 31.45
C PRO A 7 -39.26 -56.08 30.67
N ARG A 8 -38.76 -55.08 29.91
CA ARG A 8 -39.13 -54.56 28.56
C ARG A 8 -40.59 -54.24 28.23
N ARG A 9 -40.84 -53.01 27.75
CA ARG A 9 -40.86 -52.66 26.30
C ARG A 9 -40.96 -51.14 26.06
N VAL A 10 -40.27 -50.74 24.99
CA VAL A 10 -40.31 -49.54 24.12
C VAL A 10 -41.44 -48.52 24.28
N ASP A 11 -41.12 -47.24 24.11
CA ASP A 11 -41.67 -46.44 23.00
C ASP A 11 -40.88 -45.15 22.72
N ASN A 12 -40.94 -44.75 21.45
CA ASN A 12 -40.12 -43.78 20.74
C ASN A 12 -40.37 -42.31 21.13
N ALA A 13 -39.30 -41.51 21.17
CA ALA A 13 -39.40 -40.06 20.96
C ALA A 13 -38.14 -39.53 20.25
N ALA A 14 -38.34 -39.14 18.99
CA ALA A 14 -37.57 -38.23 18.14
C ALA A 14 -36.13 -37.84 18.55
N LYS A 15 -35.15 -38.37 17.81
CA LYS A 15 -33.85 -37.70 17.63
C LYS A 15 -34.05 -36.48 16.72
N MET A 16 -34.23 -35.30 17.29
CA MET A 16 -33.98 -34.05 16.56
C MET A 16 -32.48 -33.98 16.27
N HIS A 17 -32.11 -34.16 14.99
CA HIS A 17 -30.77 -33.79 14.52
C HIS A 17 -30.72 -32.26 14.49
N GLU A 18 -30.08 -31.67 15.48
CA GLU A 18 -29.63 -30.28 15.38
C GLU A 18 -28.68 -30.19 14.19
N ARG A 19 -29.09 -29.48 13.14
CA ARG A 19 -28.18 -29.14 12.04
C ARG A 19 -27.14 -28.18 12.63
N PRO A 20 -25.83 -28.43 12.46
CA PRO A 20 -24.85 -27.44 12.85
C PRO A 20 -25.09 -26.16 12.05
N SER A 21 -25.14 -25.03 12.74
CA SER A 21 -25.27 -23.69 12.13
C SER A 21 -24.20 -23.51 11.05
N PRO A 22 -24.51 -22.84 9.93
CA PRO A 22 -23.51 -22.54 8.93
C PRO A 22 -22.41 -21.69 9.58
N ILE A 23 -21.18 -22.21 9.55
CA ILE A 23 -19.98 -21.44 9.85
C ILE A 23 -19.98 -20.31 8.83
N PHE A 24 -20.25 -19.08 9.28
CA PHE A 24 -19.95 -17.89 8.49
C PHE A 24 -18.43 -17.85 8.34
N GLN A 25 -17.93 -18.46 7.28
CA GLN A 25 -16.59 -18.17 6.80
C GLN A 25 -16.65 -16.72 6.32
N GLU A 26 -16.14 -15.83 7.16
CA GLU A 26 -15.84 -14.46 6.80
C GLU A 26 -14.95 -14.53 5.56
N LEU A 27 -15.53 -14.25 4.39
CA LEU A 27 -14.78 -14.03 3.16
C LEU A 27 -13.99 -12.73 3.38
N THR A 28 -12.83 -12.83 4.03
CA THR A 28 -11.77 -11.84 3.86
C THR A 28 -11.37 -11.90 2.40
N LEU A 29 -12.05 -11.11 1.57
CA LEU A 29 -11.48 -10.65 0.31
C LEU A 29 -10.08 -10.13 0.65
N PRO A 30 -9.01 -10.59 0.00
CA PRO A 30 -7.72 -9.96 0.19
C PRO A 30 -7.90 -8.54 -0.36
N THR A 31 -8.04 -7.56 0.53
CA THR A 31 -7.84 -6.17 0.18
C THR A 31 -6.34 -6.06 -0.11
N GLN A 32 -5.93 -6.43 -1.32
CA GLN A 32 -4.58 -6.16 -1.80
C GLN A 32 -4.49 -4.65 -1.98
N PHE A 33 -4.28 -3.94 -0.87
CA PHE A 33 -3.69 -2.62 -0.93
C PHE A 33 -2.25 -2.85 -1.36
N THR A 34 -1.96 -2.66 -2.65
CA THR A 34 -0.58 -2.46 -3.06
C THR A 34 -0.14 -1.14 -2.43
N PRO A 35 0.87 -1.14 -1.53
CA PRO A 35 1.38 0.10 -0.95
C PRO A 35 1.79 1.06 -2.08
N TYR A 36 1.48 2.34 -1.95
CA TYR A 36 1.79 3.34 -2.98
C TYR A 36 3.30 3.43 -3.23
N LEU A 37 4.13 3.26 -2.20
CA LEU A 37 5.59 3.17 -2.37
C LEU A 37 6.00 2.02 -3.31
N GLU A 38 5.34 0.87 -3.22
CA GLU A 38 5.60 -0.28 -4.08
C GLU A 38 5.08 -0.03 -5.50
N MET A 39 3.88 0.52 -5.63
CA MET A 39 3.30 0.89 -6.93
C MET A 39 4.20 1.88 -7.68
N ILE A 40 4.69 2.93 -7.00
CA ILE A 40 5.58 3.94 -7.59
C ILE A 40 6.87 3.28 -8.06
N ALA A 41 7.53 2.50 -7.20
CA ALA A 41 8.76 1.81 -7.58
C ALA A 41 8.54 0.86 -8.77
N THR A 42 7.43 0.13 -8.81
CA THR A 42 7.07 -0.74 -9.95
C THR A 42 6.85 0.07 -11.23
N HIS A 43 6.15 1.21 -11.15
CA HIS A 43 5.88 2.07 -12.30
C HIS A 43 7.16 2.62 -12.91
N LEU A 44 8.00 3.25 -12.08
CA LEU A 44 9.28 3.85 -12.51
C LEU A 44 10.23 2.82 -13.13
N ASN A 45 10.20 1.58 -12.64
CA ASN A 45 11.03 0.49 -13.15
C ASN A 45 10.49 -0.17 -14.43
N ALA A 46 9.25 0.10 -14.84
CA ALA A 46 8.60 -0.63 -15.94
C ALA A 46 9.41 -0.69 -17.24
N PRO A 47 10.11 0.39 -17.67
CA PRO A 47 10.95 0.37 -18.87
C PRO A 47 12.38 -0.11 -18.64
N TYR A 48 12.86 -0.09 -17.39
CA TYR A 48 14.30 -0.15 -17.05
C TYR A 48 14.70 -1.41 -16.27
N GLY A 49 13.75 -2.21 -15.81
CA GLY A 49 14.00 -3.27 -14.84
C GLY A 49 14.17 -2.70 -13.43
N LYS A 50 14.68 -3.50 -12.49
CA LYS A 50 14.70 -3.15 -11.07
C LYS A 50 15.86 -2.17 -10.74
N VAL A 51 15.58 -0.87 -10.85
CA VAL A 51 16.52 0.23 -10.54
C VAL A 51 16.17 0.88 -9.20
N VAL A 52 14.90 1.24 -8.99
CA VAL A 52 14.40 1.91 -7.78
C VAL A 52 13.65 0.92 -6.90
N SER A 53 13.94 0.88 -5.60
CA SER A 53 13.15 0.12 -4.62
C SER A 53 12.09 0.99 -3.93
N PRO A 54 11.06 0.40 -3.31
CA PRO A 54 10.11 1.16 -2.50
C PRO A 54 10.78 1.90 -1.32
N THR A 55 11.92 1.38 -0.84
CA THR A 55 12.70 2.03 0.23
C THR A 55 13.38 3.30 -0.29
N ASP A 56 13.84 3.30 -1.53
CA ASP A 56 14.44 4.48 -2.17
C ASP A 56 13.38 5.56 -2.37
N VAL A 57 12.18 5.20 -2.83
CA VAL A 57 11.04 6.14 -2.93
C VAL A 57 10.75 6.78 -1.56
N ALA A 58 10.65 5.96 -0.50
CA ALA A 58 10.39 6.46 0.85
C ALA A 58 11.53 7.34 1.38
N ALA A 59 12.78 7.00 1.10
CA ALA A 59 13.94 7.78 1.49
C ALA A 59 13.96 9.13 0.78
N ALA A 60 13.69 9.18 -0.53
CA ALA A 60 13.61 10.43 -1.28
C ALA A 60 12.55 11.38 -0.71
N LEU A 61 11.35 10.84 -0.45
CA LEU A 61 10.27 11.60 0.16
C LEU A 61 10.62 12.11 1.57
N ARG A 62 11.35 11.32 2.36
CA ARG A 62 11.79 11.74 3.72
C ARG A 62 12.87 12.79 3.71
N HIS A 63 13.83 12.70 2.80
CA HIS A 63 14.96 13.60 2.76
C HIS A 63 14.65 14.90 2.02
N GLY A 64 13.66 14.87 1.11
CA GLY A 64 13.37 16.03 0.26
C GLY A 64 14.47 16.28 -0.78
N ASP A 65 15.31 15.28 -1.05
CA ASP A 65 16.42 15.37 -2.00
C ASP A 65 16.75 14.01 -2.63
N LEU A 66 17.38 14.05 -3.81
CA LEU A 66 17.77 12.85 -4.57
C LEU A 66 19.19 12.36 -4.23
N ALA A 67 20.04 13.24 -3.69
CA ALA A 67 21.45 12.96 -3.42
C ALA A 67 21.66 12.00 -2.24
N SER A 68 20.73 12.01 -1.29
CA SER A 68 20.75 11.20 -0.07
C SER A 68 20.28 9.76 -0.30
N VAL A 69 19.73 9.45 -1.48
CA VAL A 69 18.93 8.25 -1.71
C VAL A 69 19.62 7.26 -2.63
N ALA A 70 20.25 7.75 -3.70
CA ALA A 70 20.85 6.90 -4.71
C ALA A 70 22.22 7.43 -5.13
N HIS A 71 23.21 6.53 -5.19
CA HIS A 71 24.49 6.82 -5.84
C HIS A 71 24.42 6.61 -7.37
N ASP A 72 23.35 6.00 -7.85
CA ASP A 72 23.10 5.75 -9.26
C ASP A 72 22.32 6.91 -9.89
N ALA A 73 22.87 7.47 -10.97
CA ALA A 73 22.27 8.60 -11.67
C ALA A 73 20.90 8.23 -12.29
N LEU A 74 20.75 7.00 -12.78
CA LEU A 74 19.48 6.55 -13.35
C LEU A 74 18.39 6.49 -12.27
N ALA A 75 18.69 5.94 -11.09
CA ALA A 75 17.73 5.93 -9.98
C ALA A 75 17.28 7.33 -9.57
N GLN A 76 18.19 8.31 -9.53
CA GLN A 76 17.83 9.69 -9.22
C GLN A 76 16.91 10.30 -10.30
N GLU A 77 17.21 10.06 -11.57
CA GLU A 77 16.38 10.51 -12.70
C GLU A 77 14.97 9.89 -12.63
N LEU A 78 14.87 8.59 -12.40
CA LEU A 78 13.56 7.93 -12.26
C LEU A 78 12.73 8.49 -11.10
N LEU A 79 13.35 8.71 -9.93
CA LEU A 79 12.69 9.34 -8.79
C LEU A 79 12.24 10.78 -9.09
N ALA A 80 13.05 11.54 -9.85
CA ALA A 80 12.72 12.90 -10.26
C ALA A 80 11.49 12.93 -11.19
N HIS A 81 11.37 11.94 -12.07
CA HIS A 81 10.28 11.83 -13.04
C HIS A 81 8.92 11.46 -12.45
N MET A 82 8.87 10.96 -11.20
CA MET A 82 7.62 10.52 -10.58
C MET A 82 6.54 11.61 -10.53
N PHE A 83 6.92 12.89 -10.41
CA PHE A 83 5.99 14.03 -10.39
C PHE A 83 5.30 14.31 -11.73
N PHE A 84 5.83 13.79 -12.83
CA PHE A 84 5.27 13.95 -14.17
C PHE A 84 4.47 12.72 -14.60
N GLU A 85 4.92 11.55 -14.15
CA GLU A 85 4.33 10.27 -14.55
C GLU A 85 3.13 9.88 -13.68
N LEU A 86 3.08 10.36 -12.43
CA LEU A 86 2.08 9.95 -11.46
C LEU A 86 1.07 11.04 -11.13
N ASP A 87 -0.11 10.61 -10.69
CA ASP A 87 -1.11 11.51 -10.13
C ASP A 87 -0.64 12.03 -8.75
N PRO A 88 -0.86 13.33 -8.43
CA PRO A 88 -0.45 13.91 -7.14
C PRO A 88 -1.03 13.17 -5.94
N GLU A 89 -2.23 12.60 -6.07
CA GLU A 89 -2.83 11.78 -5.01
C GLU A 89 -1.95 10.58 -4.65
N PHE A 90 -1.34 9.92 -5.64
CA PHE A 90 -0.49 8.75 -5.40
C PHE A 90 0.78 9.12 -4.67
N ILE A 91 1.37 10.26 -5.04
CA ILE A 91 2.55 10.81 -4.36
C ILE A 91 2.17 11.19 -2.93
N GLY A 92 1.03 11.86 -2.71
CA GLY A 92 0.55 12.21 -1.37
C GLY A 92 0.29 10.99 -0.47
N ARG A 93 -0.28 9.92 -1.02
CA ARG A 93 -0.46 8.65 -0.29
C ARG A 93 0.87 7.98 0.02
N ALA A 94 1.82 7.99 -0.91
CA ALA A 94 3.18 7.49 -0.69
C ALA A 94 3.92 8.31 0.38
N SER A 95 3.74 9.63 0.41
CA SER A 95 4.27 10.51 1.47
C SER A 95 3.71 10.12 2.83
N PHE A 96 2.41 9.89 2.91
CA PHE A 96 1.77 9.40 4.14
C PHE A 96 2.33 8.03 4.57
N GLU A 97 2.50 7.09 3.65
CA GLU A 97 3.12 5.78 3.92
C GLU A 97 4.59 5.91 4.37
N ALA A 98 5.33 6.87 3.81
CA ALA A 98 6.70 7.17 4.19
C ALA A 98 6.80 7.88 5.56
N GLY A 99 5.69 8.37 6.11
CA GLY A 99 5.62 9.08 7.38
C GLY A 99 6.06 10.55 7.29
N VAL A 100 5.90 11.18 6.12
CA VAL A 100 6.27 12.57 5.86
C VAL A 100 5.06 13.40 5.45
N ARG A 101 5.22 14.72 5.42
CA ARG A 101 4.19 15.66 5.01
C ARG A 101 4.39 16.01 3.53
N LEU A 102 3.49 16.82 2.98
CA LEU A 102 3.58 17.23 1.58
C LEU A 102 4.72 18.23 1.37
N GLU A 103 5.15 18.95 2.40
CA GLU A 103 6.29 19.87 2.34
C GLU A 103 7.61 19.16 2.04
N GLU A 104 7.86 17.97 2.59
CA GLU A 104 9.06 17.20 2.27
C GLU A 104 8.99 16.64 0.83
N ALA A 105 7.80 16.24 0.37
CA ALA A 105 7.59 15.83 -1.01
C ALA A 105 7.75 17.00 -2.00
N ASP A 106 7.29 18.21 -1.64
CA ASP A 106 7.52 19.39 -2.47
C ASP A 106 8.99 19.81 -2.45
N ALA A 107 9.70 19.68 -1.32
CA ALA A 107 11.14 19.88 -1.28
C ALA A 107 11.87 18.95 -2.26
N LEU A 108 11.48 17.68 -2.33
CA LEU A 108 11.98 16.73 -3.32
C LEU A 108 11.66 17.17 -4.76
N TYR A 109 10.45 17.65 -5.02
CA TYR A 109 10.07 18.19 -6.33
C TYR A 109 10.95 19.38 -6.75
N GLN A 110 11.14 20.35 -5.85
CA GLN A 110 12.00 21.50 -6.13
C GLN A 110 13.47 21.07 -6.32
N ASN A 111 13.96 20.13 -5.52
CA ASN A 111 15.29 19.54 -5.67
C ASN A 111 15.45 18.88 -7.05
N ALA A 112 14.49 18.06 -7.47
CA ALA A 112 14.45 17.40 -8.77
C ALA A 112 14.54 18.41 -9.92
N ARG A 113 13.77 19.50 -9.87
CA ARG A 113 13.81 20.55 -10.89
C ARG A 113 15.16 21.24 -10.99
N GLN A 114 15.79 21.54 -9.85
CA GLN A 114 17.08 22.21 -9.81
C GLN A 114 18.20 21.36 -10.42
N HIS A 115 18.11 20.04 -10.28
CA HIS A 115 19.18 19.12 -10.68
C HIS A 115 18.98 18.49 -12.07
N PHE A 116 17.73 18.31 -12.53
CA PHE A 116 17.42 17.58 -13.76
C PHE A 116 16.80 18.46 -14.87
N ASP A 117 16.78 19.79 -14.69
CA ASP A 117 16.20 20.77 -15.65
C ASP A 117 14.77 20.40 -16.10
N LEU A 118 14.00 19.85 -15.17
CA LEU A 118 12.66 19.33 -15.46
C LEU A 118 11.66 20.47 -15.66
N PRO A 119 10.69 20.31 -16.58
CA PRO A 119 9.62 21.28 -16.76
C PRO A 119 8.74 21.40 -15.49
N ARG A 120 7.75 22.29 -15.50
CA ARG A 120 6.78 22.35 -14.40
C ARG A 120 5.85 21.12 -14.43
N ALA A 121 5.68 20.47 -13.29
CA ALA A 121 4.70 19.41 -13.10
C ALA A 121 3.39 20.09 -12.69
N VAL A 122 2.68 20.67 -13.67
CA VAL A 122 1.51 21.53 -13.43
C VAL A 122 0.48 20.86 -12.51
N ARG A 123 0.24 19.56 -12.73
CA ARG A 123 -0.71 18.77 -11.91
C ARG A 123 -0.29 18.69 -10.44
N TRP A 124 1.01 18.55 -10.18
CA TRP A 124 1.55 18.54 -8.82
C TRP A 124 1.42 19.91 -8.16
N GLU A 125 1.85 20.96 -8.84
CA GLU A 125 1.81 22.33 -8.30
C GLU A 125 0.37 22.80 -8.04
N GLU A 126 -0.58 22.50 -8.94
CA GLU A 126 -2.01 22.80 -8.75
C GLU A 126 -2.61 22.02 -7.58
N ALA A 127 -2.22 20.76 -7.37
CA ALA A 127 -2.72 19.94 -6.27
C ALA A 127 -2.25 20.44 -4.89
N LEU A 128 -1.14 21.17 -4.84
CA LEU A 128 -0.63 21.79 -3.62
C LEU A 128 -1.17 23.20 -3.38
N GLU A 129 -1.79 23.83 -4.39
CA GLU A 129 -2.34 25.18 -4.25
C GLU A 129 -3.44 25.21 -3.18
N GLY A 130 -3.24 26.00 -2.13
CA GLY A 130 -4.16 26.09 -0.99
C GLY A 130 -4.03 24.96 0.04
N VAL A 131 -3.07 24.04 -0.15
CA VAL A 131 -2.69 23.02 0.84
C VAL A 131 -1.39 23.40 1.55
N LEU A 132 -0.43 23.97 0.80
CA LEU A 132 0.83 24.53 1.30
C LEU A 132 0.85 26.06 1.14
#